data_AF-A0A101XYW7-F1
#
_entry.id   AF-A0A101XYW7-F1
#
_cell.length_a   1.000
_cell.length_b   1.000
_cell.length_c   1.000
_cell.angle_alpha   90.00
_cell.angle_beta   90.00
_cell.angle_gamma   90.00
#
_symmetry.space_group_name_H-M   'P 1'
#
loop_
_entity.id
_entity.type
_entity.pdbx_description
1 polymer ?
#
loop_
_entity_poly.entity_id
_entity_poly.type
_entity_poly.pdbx_seq_one_letter_code
_entity_poly.pdbx_strand_id
1 'polypeptide(L)'
;MLKKLSAILGTSLLALALSVPAFAAEKPISVYVNGTNLTFPAGTPYLDNNSVLVPFRVVFEKLGMQVLWDASTGTVTGTSDTLTITLKIGSKLATVNGTVKKLTVAPVSSNGTTYIPLRFVAEATGGSAVWDASSRSVQITTAVSTAADDEQAITALIRQAIQYYNEEKAVSYYNLIDDADSFSDEVTSLNYFFKNYDMRTTIETLKVLNVQGDEATAYTVEKDVRAGGYYLPDERNEYLYSLVRVNNGSWKISEITNQDNTVLLTKEQAMKTTDIAQGHAALIKDNLSKYFQAMTAENVDATLALMSSYGEEYDAAKKEALQEFFKQLDLRYTLNNSNIYYYDAAAGEAAVYAETTVKEDKTGESVEQPMLFIFYQTETGGWTIDDFYYLD
;
A
#
# COMPACT_ATOMS: atom_id res chain seq x y z
N MET A 1 -109.72 -28.29 16.20
CA MET A 1 -109.06 -28.28 17.52
C MET A 1 -107.56 -28.09 17.32
N LEU A 2 -107.05 -26.99 17.86
CA LEU A 2 -105.72 -26.73 18.42
C LEU A 2 -104.49 -27.63 18.10
N LYS A 3 -103.38 -26.91 17.88
CA LYS A 3 -101.97 -27.17 18.31
C LYS A 3 -101.10 -28.06 17.42
N LYS A 4 -100.18 -27.43 16.67
CA LYS A 4 -98.71 -27.31 16.92
C LYS A 4 -97.98 -27.08 15.59
N LEU A 5 -97.55 -25.83 15.33
CA LEU A 5 -96.56 -25.51 14.31
C LEU A 5 -95.30 -25.06 15.06
N SER A 6 -94.26 -25.91 15.02
CA SER A 6 -92.94 -25.64 15.58
C SER A 6 -91.88 -26.02 14.53
N ALA A 7 -90.99 -25.07 14.24
CA ALA A 7 -89.64 -25.21 13.66
C ALA A 7 -89.56 -25.73 12.20
N ILE A 8 -88.76 -25.20 11.29
CA ILE A 8 -87.34 -24.82 11.40
C ILE A 8 -87.08 -23.63 10.46
N LEU A 9 -86.79 -22.46 11.03
CA LEU A 9 -86.14 -21.33 10.36
C LEU A 9 -84.66 -21.41 10.74
N GLY A 10 -83.89 -22.20 9.98
CA GLY A 10 -82.49 -22.48 10.25
C GLY A 10 -81.57 -21.77 9.27
N THR A 11 -80.66 -20.95 9.82
CA THR A 11 -79.38 -20.53 9.22
C THR A 11 -79.43 -19.64 7.96
N SER A 12 -79.70 -18.35 8.13
CA SER A 12 -79.22 -17.30 7.21
C SER A 12 -79.05 -15.95 7.94
N LEU A 13 -78.43 -15.97 9.12
CA LEU A 13 -78.12 -14.73 9.86
C LEU A 13 -76.90 -14.92 10.78
N LEU A 14 -75.74 -15.23 10.20
CA LEU A 14 -74.45 -15.12 10.90
C LEU A 14 -73.27 -14.92 9.93
N ALA A 15 -73.42 -14.01 8.96
CA ALA A 15 -72.35 -13.66 8.02
C ALA A 15 -72.12 -12.13 7.92
N LEU A 16 -72.49 -11.38 8.96
CA LEU A 16 -72.28 -9.94 9.05
C LEU A 16 -71.72 -9.62 10.43
N ALA A 17 -70.40 -9.68 10.57
CA ALA A 17 -69.56 -8.84 11.43
C ALA A 17 -68.27 -9.56 11.82
N LEU A 18 -67.26 -9.58 10.93
CA LEU A 18 -65.85 -9.52 11.32
C LEU A 18 -65.03 -8.93 10.14
N SER A 19 -65.34 -7.72 9.69
CA SER A 19 -64.36 -6.94 8.92
C SER A 19 -63.32 -6.41 9.91
N VAL A 20 -62.35 -7.25 10.28
CA VAL A 20 -61.16 -6.77 10.99
C VAL A 20 -60.39 -5.91 9.98
N PRO A 21 -60.17 -4.61 10.22
CA PRO A 21 -59.30 -3.84 9.35
C PRO A 21 -57.92 -4.49 9.36
N ALA A 22 -57.51 -5.01 8.21
CA ALA A 22 -56.14 -5.44 8.01
C ALA A 22 -55.27 -4.17 8.05
N PHE A 23 -54.63 -3.93 9.19
CA PHE A 23 -53.57 -2.92 9.25
C PHE A 23 -52.45 -3.40 8.34
N ALA A 24 -52.26 -2.69 7.22
CA ALA A 24 -51.11 -2.92 6.35
C ALA A 24 -49.84 -2.72 7.19
N ALA A 25 -48.98 -3.74 7.21
CA ALA A 25 -47.68 -3.64 7.87
C ALA A 25 -46.92 -2.44 7.28
N GLU A 26 -46.34 -1.61 8.14
CA GLU A 26 -45.54 -0.49 7.69
C GLU A 26 -44.38 -0.98 6.82
N LYS A 27 -44.09 -0.28 5.72
CA LYS A 27 -42.96 -0.65 4.86
C LYS A 27 -41.65 -0.58 5.66
N PRO A 28 -40.71 -1.54 5.45
CA PRO A 28 -39.39 -1.50 6.08
C PRO A 28 -38.66 -0.19 5.77
N ILE A 29 -37.78 0.24 6.68
CA ILE A 29 -36.93 1.41 6.44
C ILE A 29 -35.69 0.99 5.65
N SER A 30 -35.48 1.60 4.49
CA SER A 30 -34.25 1.44 3.71
C SER A 30 -33.22 2.50 4.10
N VAL A 31 -31.94 2.14 4.11
CA VAL A 31 -30.85 3.07 4.43
C VAL A 31 -29.85 3.02 3.28
N TYR A 32 -29.53 4.19 2.74
CA TYR A 32 -28.58 4.35 1.66
C TYR A 32 -27.39 5.16 2.15
N VAL A 33 -26.17 4.75 1.79
CA VAL A 33 -24.94 5.53 1.99
C VAL A 33 -24.38 5.83 0.61
N ASN A 34 -24.29 7.13 0.26
CA ASN A 34 -23.82 7.61 -1.04
C ASN A 34 -24.52 6.89 -2.21
N GLY A 35 -25.84 6.73 -2.13
CA GLY A 35 -26.65 6.04 -3.13
C GLY A 35 -26.64 4.50 -3.06
N THR A 36 -25.74 3.89 -2.27
CA THR A 36 -25.68 2.44 -2.09
C THR A 36 -26.64 1.98 -0.98
N ASN A 37 -27.57 1.07 -1.29
CA ASN A 37 -28.50 0.51 -0.31
C ASN A 37 -27.80 -0.45 0.66
N LEU A 38 -28.07 -0.34 1.96
CA LEU A 38 -27.51 -1.21 2.99
C LEU A 38 -28.43 -2.38 3.33
N THR A 39 -27.81 -3.53 3.56
CA THR A 39 -28.48 -4.74 4.05
C THR A 39 -28.14 -4.94 5.53
N PHE A 40 -29.15 -5.26 6.33
CA PHE A 40 -28.99 -5.43 7.77
C PHE A 40 -29.36 -6.87 8.17
N PRO A 41 -28.40 -7.79 8.22
CA PRO A 41 -28.69 -9.21 8.48
C PRO A 41 -29.11 -9.48 9.94
N ALA A 42 -28.68 -8.64 10.89
CA ALA A 42 -28.93 -8.82 12.32
C ALA A 42 -30.21 -8.16 12.83
N GLY A 43 -30.97 -7.46 11.99
CA GLY A 43 -32.18 -6.74 12.41
C GLY A 43 -32.60 -5.67 11.42
N THR A 44 -33.80 -5.12 11.55
CA THR A 44 -34.34 -4.13 10.61
C THR A 44 -34.28 -2.72 11.19
N PRO A 45 -33.87 -1.70 10.41
CA PRO A 45 -34.00 -0.31 10.83
C PRO A 45 -35.43 0.04 11.19
N TYR A 46 -35.62 0.84 12.24
CA TYR A 46 -36.94 1.29 12.68
C TYR A 46 -36.90 2.74 13.18
N LEU A 47 -38.06 3.40 13.18
CA LEU A 47 -38.21 4.77 13.65
C LEU A 47 -38.68 4.76 15.11
N ASP A 48 -37.94 5.41 16.00
CA ASP A 48 -38.35 5.65 17.39
C ASP A 48 -38.10 7.11 17.77
N ASN A 49 -39.10 7.75 18.39
CA ASN A 49 -39.02 9.15 18.83
C ASN A 49 -38.43 10.11 17.76
N ASN A 50 -38.89 9.97 16.50
CA ASN A 50 -38.42 10.75 15.35
C ASN A 50 -36.91 10.56 15.02
N SER A 51 -36.32 9.45 15.45
CA SER A 51 -34.95 9.04 15.14
C SER A 51 -34.97 7.65 14.50
N VAL A 52 -34.28 7.49 13.37
CA VAL A 52 -34.07 6.17 12.80
C VAL A 52 -32.96 5.47 13.58
N LEU A 53 -33.28 4.28 14.08
CA LEU A 53 -32.40 3.38 14.80
C LEU A 53 -31.99 2.22 13.88
N VAL A 54 -30.71 1.91 13.87
CA VAL A 54 -30.10 0.92 12.97
C VAL A 54 -29.18 -0.03 13.73
N PRO A 55 -29.04 -1.30 13.29
CA PRO A 55 -28.00 -2.19 13.80
C PRO A 55 -26.63 -1.54 13.62
N PHE A 56 -25.90 -1.37 14.73
CA PHE A 56 -24.73 -0.49 14.78
C PHE A 56 -23.62 -0.87 13.79
N ARG A 57 -23.29 -2.16 13.70
CA ARG A 57 -22.10 -2.66 13.03
C ARG A 57 -22.05 -2.28 11.56
N VAL A 58 -23.12 -2.57 10.83
CA VAL A 58 -23.23 -2.33 9.38
C VAL A 58 -23.00 -0.86 9.04
N VAL A 59 -23.55 0.05 9.85
CA VAL A 59 -23.45 1.49 9.58
C VAL A 59 -22.04 2.01 9.86
N PHE A 60 -21.45 1.64 10.99
CA PHE A 60 -20.08 2.06 11.30
C PHE A 60 -19.07 1.52 10.26
N GLU A 61 -19.15 0.24 9.92
CA GLU A 61 -18.26 -0.38 8.92
C GLU A 61 -18.43 0.27 7.55
N LYS A 62 -19.68 0.56 7.13
CA LYS A 62 -19.93 1.24 5.85
C LYS A 62 -19.47 2.70 5.84
N LEU A 63 -19.42 3.35 7.00
CA LEU A 63 -18.85 4.69 7.18
C LEU A 63 -17.35 4.64 7.47
N GLY A 64 -16.70 3.50 7.24
CA GLY A 64 -15.24 3.42 7.28
C GLY A 64 -14.63 3.28 8.67
N MET A 65 -15.43 2.86 9.66
CA MET A 65 -14.98 2.74 11.04
C MET A 65 -14.87 1.28 11.46
N GLN A 66 -13.79 0.94 12.17
CA GLN A 66 -13.71 -0.30 12.93
C GLN A 66 -14.60 -0.23 14.16
N VAL A 67 -15.15 -1.37 14.59
CA VAL A 67 -16.18 -1.39 15.62
C VAL A 67 -15.89 -2.38 16.72
N LEU A 68 -15.81 -1.87 17.95
CA LEU A 68 -15.74 -2.64 19.18
C LEU A 68 -17.10 -2.62 19.89
N TRP A 69 -17.54 -3.80 20.33
CA TRP A 69 -18.69 -3.95 21.23
C TRP A 69 -18.23 -4.53 22.56
N ASP A 70 -18.40 -3.76 23.64
CA ASP A 70 -18.18 -4.23 25.00
C ASP A 70 -19.52 -4.64 25.62
N ALA A 71 -19.73 -5.95 25.72
CA ALA A 71 -20.95 -6.53 26.28
C ALA A 71 -21.09 -6.28 27.80
N SER A 72 -19.97 -6.10 28.52
CA SER A 72 -19.99 -5.92 29.98
C SER A 72 -20.53 -4.55 30.37
N THR A 73 -20.21 -3.53 29.58
CA THR A 73 -20.65 -2.15 29.81
C THR A 73 -21.80 -1.72 28.91
N GLY A 74 -22.11 -2.50 27.87
CA GLY A 74 -23.12 -2.17 26.88
C GLY A 74 -22.68 -1.02 25.97
N THR A 75 -21.40 -0.99 25.57
CA THR A 75 -20.78 0.14 24.87
C THR A 75 -20.37 -0.23 23.45
N VAL A 76 -20.82 0.56 22.48
CA VAL A 76 -20.34 0.54 21.09
C VAL A 76 -19.26 1.61 20.94
N THR A 77 -18.10 1.23 20.41
CA THR A 77 -17.05 2.17 20.02
C THR A 77 -16.72 2.00 18.55
N GLY A 78 -16.84 3.07 17.76
CA GLY A 78 -16.39 3.12 16.37
C GLY A 78 -15.11 3.94 16.27
N THR A 79 -14.10 3.48 15.53
CA THR A 79 -12.81 4.16 15.34
C THR A 79 -12.35 4.21 13.88
N SER A 80 -11.78 5.33 13.47
CA SER A 80 -10.95 5.51 12.27
C SER A 80 -9.67 6.30 12.65
N ASP A 81 -8.81 6.60 11.67
CA ASP A 81 -7.50 7.26 11.88
C ASP A 81 -7.60 8.60 12.62
N THR A 82 -8.72 9.32 12.46
CA THR A 82 -8.91 10.67 13.05
C THR A 82 -10.13 10.78 13.97
N LEU A 83 -10.93 9.72 14.10
CA LEU A 83 -12.25 9.79 14.73
C LEU A 83 -12.52 8.59 15.64
N THR A 84 -12.93 8.85 16.88
CA THR A 84 -13.45 7.86 17.83
C THR A 84 -14.83 8.29 18.30
N ILE A 85 -15.82 7.42 18.14
CA ILE A 85 -17.20 7.62 18.60
C ILE A 85 -17.53 6.54 19.62
N THR A 86 -18.02 6.93 20.79
CA THR A 86 -18.47 5.98 21.83
C THR A 86 -19.92 6.22 22.20
N LEU A 87 -20.73 5.17 22.16
CA LEU A 87 -22.14 5.18 22.56
C LEU A 87 -22.42 4.06 23.57
N LYS A 88 -23.22 4.34 24.59
CA LYS A 88 -23.60 3.37 25.61
C LYS A 88 -25.11 3.14 25.61
N ILE A 89 -25.54 1.88 25.69
CA ILE A 89 -26.96 1.51 25.79
C ILE A 89 -27.63 2.24 26.96
N GLY A 90 -28.80 2.81 26.71
CA GLY A 90 -29.59 3.56 27.69
C GLY A 90 -29.06 4.97 28.00
N SER A 91 -27.87 5.33 27.52
CA SER A 91 -27.30 6.68 27.71
C SER A 91 -27.69 7.60 26.57
N LYS A 92 -28.16 8.81 26.89
CA LYS A 92 -28.29 9.91 25.91
C LYS A 92 -27.01 10.74 25.78
N LEU A 93 -25.92 10.31 26.40
CA LEU A 93 -24.60 10.90 26.24
C LEU A 93 -23.71 9.96 25.43
N ALA A 94 -23.02 10.52 24.46
CA ALA A 94 -21.98 9.89 23.65
C ALA A 94 -20.70 10.73 23.69
N THR A 95 -19.58 10.20 23.23
CA THR A 95 -18.35 10.96 23.02
C THR A 95 -17.90 10.89 21.58
N VAL A 96 -17.39 12.01 21.06
CA VAL A 96 -16.70 12.10 19.76
C VAL A 96 -15.33 12.70 20.02
N ASN A 97 -14.26 11.93 19.77
CA ASN A 97 -12.87 12.29 20.13
C ASN A 97 -12.75 12.75 21.60
N GLY A 98 -13.35 11.98 22.52
CA GLY A 98 -13.38 12.29 23.95
C GLY A 98 -14.30 13.46 24.35
N THR A 99 -14.86 14.21 23.40
CA THR A 99 -15.77 15.33 23.68
C THR A 99 -17.20 14.84 23.82
N VAL A 100 -17.87 15.17 24.93
CA VAL A 100 -19.25 14.75 25.21
C VAL A 100 -20.24 15.41 24.25
N LYS A 101 -21.17 14.61 23.71
CA LYS A 101 -22.28 15.01 22.85
C LYS A 101 -23.59 14.41 23.35
N LYS A 102 -24.70 15.09 23.09
CA LYS A 102 -26.05 14.65 23.48
C LYS A 102 -26.75 13.96 22.31
N LEU A 103 -27.39 12.82 22.59
CA LEU A 103 -28.20 12.07 21.65
C LEU A 103 -29.69 12.43 21.80
N THR A 104 -30.41 12.39 20.69
CA THR A 104 -31.88 12.53 20.66
C THR A 104 -32.55 11.32 21.32
N VAL A 105 -32.08 10.12 20.95
CA VAL A 105 -32.52 8.82 21.45
C VAL A 105 -31.28 8.06 21.93
N ALA A 106 -31.41 7.30 23.03
CA ALA A 106 -30.30 6.48 23.53
C ALA A 106 -30.14 5.23 22.64
N PRO A 107 -28.93 4.66 22.51
CA PRO A 107 -28.77 3.32 21.96
C PRO A 107 -29.58 2.32 22.79
N VAL A 108 -30.13 1.31 22.13
CA VAL A 108 -30.98 0.29 22.76
C VAL A 108 -30.60 -1.10 22.27
N SER A 109 -30.76 -2.11 23.12
CA SER A 109 -30.69 -3.51 22.68
C SER A 109 -32.12 -4.03 22.51
N SER A 110 -32.38 -4.67 21.37
CA SER A 110 -33.65 -5.33 21.08
C SER A 110 -33.37 -6.64 20.35
N ASN A 111 -33.92 -7.75 20.87
CA ASN A 111 -33.73 -9.11 20.33
C ASN A 111 -32.27 -9.51 20.07
N GLY A 112 -31.36 -9.10 20.96
CA GLY A 112 -29.92 -9.41 20.84
C GLY A 112 -29.14 -8.50 19.89
N THR A 113 -29.79 -7.52 19.27
CA THR A 113 -29.15 -6.54 18.38
C THR A 113 -29.12 -5.16 19.03
N THR A 114 -27.95 -4.54 19.04
CA THR A 114 -27.78 -3.15 19.50
C THR A 114 -28.10 -2.20 18.36
N TYR A 115 -29.03 -1.29 18.63
CA TYR A 115 -29.44 -0.23 17.71
C TYR A 115 -28.92 1.12 18.19
N ILE A 116 -28.46 1.94 17.25
CA ILE A 116 -27.92 3.27 17.51
C ILE A 116 -28.66 4.34 16.68
N PRO A 117 -28.66 5.61 17.12
CA PRO A 117 -29.20 6.72 16.34
C PRO A 117 -28.37 6.95 15.08
N LEU A 118 -28.96 6.63 13.92
CA LEU A 118 -28.26 6.68 12.63
C LEU A 118 -27.73 8.08 12.31
N ARG A 119 -28.57 9.09 12.50
CA ARG A 119 -28.21 10.49 12.20
C ARG A 119 -26.99 10.95 13.00
N PHE A 120 -26.93 10.61 14.29
CA PHE A 120 -25.81 11.02 15.14
C PHE A 120 -24.49 10.46 14.62
N VAL A 121 -24.46 9.18 14.24
CA VAL A 121 -23.25 8.56 13.70
C VAL A 121 -22.87 9.16 12.36
N ALA A 122 -23.83 9.33 11.45
CA ALA A 122 -23.59 9.95 10.15
C ALA A 122 -23.05 11.39 10.26
N GLU A 123 -23.58 12.20 11.18
CA GLU A 123 -23.10 13.57 11.43
C GLU A 123 -21.72 13.59 12.10
N ALA A 124 -21.47 12.65 13.03
CA ALA A 124 -20.17 12.54 13.70
C ALA A 124 -19.03 12.18 12.73
N THR A 125 -19.33 11.45 11.65
CA THR A 125 -18.39 11.16 10.56
C THR A 125 -18.32 12.26 9.51
N GLY A 126 -18.87 13.46 9.78
CA GLY A 126 -18.85 14.60 8.86
C GLY A 126 -19.83 14.50 7.68
N GLY A 127 -20.73 13.51 7.70
CA GLY A 127 -21.80 13.36 6.72
C GLY A 127 -23.12 13.99 7.16
N SER A 128 -24.18 13.68 6.44
CA SER A 128 -25.56 14.06 6.75
C SER A 128 -26.49 12.86 6.60
N ALA A 129 -27.62 12.85 7.33
CA ALA A 129 -28.64 11.82 7.21
C ALA A 129 -30.05 12.44 7.05
N VAL A 130 -30.61 12.30 5.86
CA VAL A 130 -31.93 12.85 5.48
C VAL A 130 -32.97 11.74 5.46
N TRP A 131 -34.03 11.91 6.25
CA TRP A 131 -35.18 11.00 6.27
C TRP A 131 -36.23 11.43 5.25
N ASP A 132 -36.64 10.52 4.38
CA ASP A 132 -37.78 10.67 3.48
C ASP A 132 -38.94 9.79 3.96
N ALA A 133 -39.98 10.44 4.48
CA ALA A 133 -41.17 9.77 5.00
C ALA A 133 -42.01 9.09 3.92
N SER A 134 -41.96 9.58 2.67
CA SER A 134 -42.78 9.05 1.57
C SER A 134 -42.26 7.71 1.07
N SER A 135 -40.93 7.60 0.93
CA SER A 135 -40.24 6.37 0.53
C SER A 135 -39.84 5.48 1.73
N ARG A 136 -39.98 5.99 2.96
CA ARG A 136 -39.46 5.39 4.20
C ARG A 136 -37.99 5.02 4.07
N SER A 137 -37.19 5.98 3.61
CA SER A 137 -35.76 5.79 3.44
C SER A 137 -34.93 6.85 4.16
N VAL A 138 -33.71 6.48 4.55
CA VAL A 138 -32.68 7.43 4.99
C VAL A 138 -31.60 7.50 3.92
N GLN A 139 -31.31 8.71 3.44
CA GLN A 139 -30.17 8.99 2.58
C GLN A 139 -29.05 9.55 3.43
N ILE A 140 -27.94 8.82 3.49
CA ILE A 140 -26.70 9.28 4.10
C ILE A 140 -25.79 9.78 2.98
N THR A 141 -25.37 11.03 3.10
CA THR A 141 -24.39 11.64 2.21
C THR A 141 -23.18 11.99 3.03
N THR A 142 -22.05 11.34 2.77
CA THR A 142 -20.76 11.78 3.27
C THR A 142 -20.18 12.79 2.29
N ALA A 143 -19.18 13.57 2.69
CA ALA A 143 -18.44 14.38 1.72
C ALA A 143 -17.93 13.46 0.60
N VAL A 144 -18.29 13.78 -0.64
CA VAL A 144 -17.66 13.20 -1.82
C VAL A 144 -16.31 13.88 -1.91
N SER A 145 -15.23 13.11 -1.75
CA SER A 145 -13.88 13.61 -2.03
C SER A 145 -13.89 14.16 -3.45
N THR A 146 -13.57 15.44 -3.63
CA THR A 146 -13.39 15.97 -4.98
C THR A 146 -12.10 15.41 -5.56
N ALA A 147 -11.96 15.41 -6.88
CA ALA A 147 -10.69 15.02 -7.50
C ALA A 147 -9.49 15.83 -6.96
N ALA A 148 -9.72 17.08 -6.55
CA ALA A 148 -8.70 17.92 -5.92
C ALA A 148 -8.37 17.45 -4.48
N ASP A 149 -9.36 17.01 -3.70
CA ASP A 149 -9.14 16.45 -2.37
C ASP A 149 -8.38 15.12 -2.44
N ASP A 150 -8.69 14.28 -3.45
CA ASP A 150 -7.99 13.02 -3.70
C ASP A 150 -6.55 13.24 -4.16
N GLU A 151 -6.33 14.15 -5.11
CA GLU A 151 -4.99 14.50 -5.56
C GLU A 151 -4.13 15.00 -4.39
N GLN A 152 -4.70 15.83 -3.51
CA GLN A 152 -4.01 16.31 -2.33
C GLN A 152 -3.71 15.17 -1.33
N ALA A 153 -4.67 14.27 -1.10
CA ALA A 153 -4.49 13.13 -0.21
C ALA A 153 -3.43 12.14 -0.72
N ILE A 154 -3.46 11.80 -2.01
CA ILE A 154 -2.47 10.94 -2.67
C ILE A 154 -1.08 11.59 -2.62
N THR A 155 -1.00 12.89 -2.92
CA THR A 155 0.26 13.64 -2.82
C THR A 155 0.83 13.61 -1.40
N ALA A 156 -0.03 13.82 -0.39
CA ALA A 156 0.38 13.77 1.01
C ALA A 156 0.85 12.37 1.43
N LEU A 157 0.16 11.32 0.98
CA LEU A 157 0.51 9.92 1.24
C LEU A 157 1.90 9.58 0.70
N ILE A 158 2.19 9.87 -0.57
CA ILE A 158 3.50 9.58 -1.19
C ILE A 158 4.61 10.37 -0.48
N ARG A 159 4.38 11.66 -0.19
CA ARG A 159 5.34 12.46 0.58
C ARG A 159 5.60 11.89 1.97
N GLN A 160 4.55 11.38 2.63
CA GLN A 160 4.67 10.76 3.94
C GLN A 160 5.46 9.45 3.88
N ALA A 161 5.30 8.66 2.82
CA ALA A 161 6.08 7.46 2.58
C ALA A 161 7.58 7.79 2.45
N ILE A 162 7.94 8.75 1.60
CA ILE A 162 9.34 9.19 1.45
C ILE A 162 9.89 9.80 2.74
N GLN A 163 9.07 10.55 3.49
CA GLN A 163 9.49 11.03 4.81
C GLN A 163 9.79 9.87 5.77
N TYR A 164 8.92 8.86 5.87
CA TYR A 164 9.15 7.71 6.73
C TYR A 164 10.36 6.88 6.30
N TYR A 165 10.59 6.75 4.99
CA TYR A 165 11.79 6.09 4.47
C TYR A 165 13.06 6.84 4.92
N ASN A 166 13.11 8.15 4.72
CA ASN A 166 14.24 8.99 5.15
C ASN A 166 14.43 9.06 6.67
N GLU A 167 13.35 8.89 7.45
CA GLU A 167 13.42 8.80 8.91
C GLU A 167 13.67 7.37 9.41
N GLU A 168 13.90 6.42 8.50
CA GLU A 168 14.19 5.00 8.76
C GLU A 168 13.07 4.29 9.56
N LYS A 169 11.82 4.69 9.32
CA LYS A 169 10.63 4.18 10.02
C LYS A 169 9.93 3.09 9.21
N ALA A 170 10.55 1.91 9.10
CA ALA A 170 10.05 0.81 8.27
C ALA A 170 8.58 0.42 8.56
N VAL A 171 8.20 0.31 9.84
CA VAL A 171 6.81 -0.02 10.23
C VAL A 171 5.83 1.06 9.77
N SER A 172 6.19 2.34 9.94
CA SER A 172 5.33 3.45 9.52
C SER A 172 5.22 3.54 8.00
N TYR A 173 6.31 3.26 7.29
CA TYR A 173 6.35 3.18 5.82
C TYR A 173 5.38 2.10 5.31
N TYR A 174 5.54 0.85 5.75
CA TYR A 174 4.71 -0.26 5.26
C TYR A 174 3.24 -0.18 5.69
N ASN A 175 2.91 0.56 6.76
CA ASN A 175 1.51 0.82 7.10
C ASN A 175 0.76 1.66 6.04
N LEU A 176 1.49 2.41 5.22
CA LEU A 176 0.93 3.17 4.09
C LEU A 176 0.67 2.29 2.86
N ILE A 177 1.16 1.05 2.87
CA ILE A 177 1.04 0.08 1.79
C ILE A 177 -0.12 -0.87 2.08
N ASP A 178 -0.84 -1.28 1.03
CA ASP A 178 -1.93 -2.24 1.08
C ASP A 178 -1.45 -3.67 0.79
N ASP A 179 -0.45 -4.13 1.56
CA ASP A 179 0.01 -5.52 1.50
C ASP A 179 0.11 -6.09 2.93
N ALA A 180 -0.79 -7.02 3.24
CA ALA A 180 -0.87 -7.64 4.57
C ALA A 180 -0.13 -8.98 4.63
N ASP A 181 0.14 -9.63 3.49
CA ASP A 181 0.58 -11.02 3.47
C ASP A 181 2.10 -11.15 3.70
N SER A 182 2.86 -10.11 3.35
CA SER A 182 4.34 -10.05 3.45
C SER A 182 4.87 -9.04 4.48
N PHE A 183 3.99 -8.29 5.17
CA PHE A 183 4.34 -7.11 5.97
C PHE A 183 5.55 -7.30 6.93
N SER A 184 5.62 -8.44 7.63
CA SER A 184 6.72 -8.70 8.58
C SER A 184 8.08 -8.88 7.89
N ASP A 185 8.10 -9.59 6.77
CA ASP A 185 9.33 -9.90 6.03
C ASP A 185 9.84 -8.65 5.30
N GLU A 186 8.91 -7.84 4.79
CA GLU A 186 9.20 -6.54 4.19
C GLU A 186 9.78 -5.55 5.21
N VAL A 187 9.15 -5.40 6.38
CA VAL A 187 9.68 -4.56 7.45
C VAL A 187 11.07 -5.04 7.89
N THR A 188 11.30 -6.35 7.96
CA THR A 188 12.61 -6.92 8.31
C THR A 188 13.66 -6.57 7.26
N SER A 189 13.32 -6.73 5.99
CA SER A 189 14.20 -6.44 4.85
C SER A 189 14.57 -4.96 4.80
N LEU A 190 13.60 -4.06 4.97
CA LEU A 190 13.85 -2.62 4.97
C LEU A 190 14.65 -2.15 6.19
N ASN A 191 14.42 -2.72 7.38
CA ASN A 191 15.27 -2.44 8.54
C ASN A 191 16.72 -2.93 8.33
N TYR A 192 16.90 -4.08 7.68
CA TYR A 192 18.22 -4.55 7.28
C TYR A 192 18.87 -3.57 6.30
N PHE A 193 18.10 -3.05 5.34
CA PHE A 193 18.59 -2.01 4.44
C PHE A 193 19.03 -0.75 5.21
N PHE A 194 18.18 -0.15 6.04
CA PHE A 194 18.53 1.05 6.83
C PHE A 194 19.73 0.86 7.75
N LYS A 195 19.95 -0.36 8.25
CA LYS A 195 21.12 -0.66 9.07
C LYS A 195 22.44 -0.58 8.28
N ASN A 196 22.42 -0.96 7.01
CA ASN A 196 23.62 -1.14 6.19
C ASN A 196 23.85 0.01 5.20
N TYR A 197 22.79 0.71 4.80
CA TYR A 197 22.81 1.79 3.82
C TYR A 197 22.15 3.03 4.40
N ASP A 198 22.79 4.19 4.21
CA ASP A 198 22.21 5.49 4.57
C ASP A 198 21.96 6.29 3.28
N MET A 199 20.71 6.24 2.84
CA MET A 199 20.21 6.90 1.63
C MET A 199 19.22 8.02 2.00
N ARG A 200 19.19 9.07 1.17
CA ARG A 200 18.25 10.19 1.28
C ARG A 200 17.53 10.39 -0.04
N THR A 201 16.22 10.18 -0.02
CA THR A 201 15.34 10.31 -1.17
C THR A 201 14.71 11.70 -1.20
N THR A 202 14.71 12.34 -2.36
CA THR A 202 14.04 13.62 -2.60
C THR A 202 13.12 13.51 -3.81
N ILE A 203 11.90 14.04 -3.69
CA ILE A 203 10.94 14.06 -4.79
C ILE A 203 11.22 15.30 -5.66
N GLU A 204 11.72 15.10 -6.87
CA GLU A 204 11.90 16.16 -7.88
C GLU A 204 10.59 16.47 -8.59
N THR A 205 9.79 15.45 -8.90
CA THR A 205 8.48 15.58 -9.54
C THR A 205 7.50 14.62 -8.87
N LEU A 206 6.25 15.08 -8.68
CA LEU A 206 5.12 14.23 -8.30
C LEU A 206 3.89 14.74 -9.05
N LYS A 207 3.22 13.84 -9.77
CA LYS A 207 2.00 14.13 -10.51
C LYS A 207 1.01 13.01 -10.29
N VAL A 208 -0.19 13.32 -9.79
CA VAL A 208 -1.30 12.38 -9.84
C VAL A 208 -1.80 12.34 -11.28
N LEU A 209 -1.73 11.16 -11.91
CA LEU A 209 -2.03 10.99 -13.33
C LEU A 209 -3.53 10.75 -13.53
N ASN A 210 -4.14 9.94 -12.66
CA ASN A 210 -5.51 9.52 -12.80
C ASN A 210 -6.11 9.14 -11.44
N VAL A 211 -7.39 9.46 -11.25
CA VAL A 211 -8.20 9.02 -10.10
C VAL A 211 -9.53 8.54 -10.65
N GLN A 212 -9.86 7.26 -10.44
CA GLN A 212 -11.09 6.63 -10.91
C GLN A 212 -11.72 5.81 -9.77
N GLY A 213 -12.74 6.39 -9.13
CA GLY A 213 -13.41 5.75 -8.01
C GLY A 213 -12.47 5.52 -6.83
N ASP A 214 -12.16 4.25 -6.56
CA ASP A 214 -11.31 3.81 -5.45
C ASP A 214 -9.89 3.43 -5.91
N GLU A 215 -9.52 3.76 -7.16
CA GLU A 215 -8.18 3.52 -7.70
C GLU A 215 -7.57 4.83 -8.20
N ALA A 216 -6.25 4.97 -8.07
CA ALA A 216 -5.50 6.09 -8.61
C ALA A 216 -4.10 5.67 -9.06
N THR A 217 -3.52 6.48 -9.94
CA THR A 217 -2.11 6.37 -10.31
C THR A 217 -1.40 7.70 -10.16
N ALA A 218 -0.15 7.65 -9.69
CA ALA A 218 0.71 8.81 -9.58
C ALA A 218 2.09 8.48 -10.12
N TYR A 219 2.71 9.46 -10.77
CA TYR A 219 4.08 9.37 -11.28
C TYR A 219 5.00 10.25 -10.45
N THR A 220 6.17 9.74 -10.14
CA THR A 220 7.21 10.49 -9.45
C THR A 220 8.54 10.42 -10.20
N VAL A 221 9.32 11.48 -10.00
CA VAL A 221 10.76 11.44 -10.21
C VAL A 221 11.37 11.65 -8.83
N GLU A 222 12.16 10.68 -8.41
CA GLU A 222 12.82 10.64 -7.12
C GLU A 222 14.33 10.62 -7.33
N LYS A 223 15.06 11.31 -6.46
CA LYS A 223 16.51 11.33 -6.44
C LYS A 223 17.00 10.76 -5.12
N ASP A 224 17.75 9.69 -5.21
CA ASP A 224 18.34 8.97 -4.10
C ASP A 224 19.82 9.34 -3.99
N VAL A 225 20.20 9.87 -2.82
CA VAL A 225 21.56 10.32 -2.57
C VAL A 225 22.13 9.55 -1.40
N ARG A 226 23.32 8.97 -1.58
CA ARG A 226 24.03 8.30 -0.50
C ARG A 226 24.56 9.33 0.50
N ALA A 227 24.24 9.10 1.77
CA ALA A 227 24.76 9.84 2.90
C ALA A 227 25.80 9.02 3.72
N GLY A 228 25.79 7.69 3.62
CA GLY A 228 26.71 6.80 4.33
C GLY A 228 26.40 5.32 4.12
N GLY A 229 26.91 4.47 5.01
CA GLY A 229 26.75 3.00 4.93
C GLY A 229 27.62 2.37 3.83
N TYR A 230 27.25 1.19 3.34
CA TYR A 230 27.85 0.61 2.15
C TYR A 230 27.60 1.49 0.92
N TYR A 231 28.44 1.33 -0.08
CA TYR A 231 28.39 2.07 -1.32
C TYR A 231 27.21 1.63 -2.17
N LEU A 232 26.33 2.59 -2.44
CA LEU A 232 25.39 2.58 -3.55
C LEU A 232 25.59 3.89 -4.33
N PRO A 233 25.46 3.87 -5.66
CA PRO A 233 25.50 5.10 -6.43
C PRO A 233 24.32 6.01 -6.07
N ASP A 234 24.52 7.32 -6.28
CA ASP A 234 23.38 8.24 -6.34
C ASP A 234 22.56 7.91 -7.59
N GLU A 235 21.24 7.87 -7.46
CA GLU A 235 20.34 7.47 -8.53
C GLU A 235 19.21 8.49 -8.71
N ARG A 236 18.67 8.52 -9.92
CA ARG A 236 17.41 9.18 -10.23
C ARG A 236 16.46 8.13 -10.77
N ASN A 237 15.37 7.94 -10.04
CA ASN A 237 14.37 6.92 -10.28
C ASN A 237 13.06 7.54 -10.75
N GLU A 238 12.41 6.91 -11.72
CA GLU A 238 11.06 7.26 -12.14
C GLU A 238 10.11 6.15 -11.73
N TYR A 239 9.13 6.45 -10.87
CA TYR A 239 8.19 5.45 -10.37
C TYR A 239 6.75 5.75 -10.78
N LEU A 240 6.02 4.68 -11.08
CA LEU A 240 4.56 4.69 -11.13
C LEU A 240 4.03 4.06 -9.84
N TYR A 241 3.27 4.84 -9.07
CA TYR A 241 2.55 4.41 -7.89
C TYR A 241 1.12 4.05 -8.30
N SER A 242 0.69 2.84 -7.97
CA SER A 242 -0.72 2.44 -7.97
C SER A 242 -1.26 2.60 -6.56
N LEU A 243 -2.44 3.19 -6.42
CA LEU A 243 -3.06 3.48 -5.13
C LEU A 243 -4.50 2.99 -5.10
N VAL A 244 -4.91 2.53 -3.94
CA VAL A 244 -6.27 2.05 -3.67
C VAL A 244 -6.85 2.78 -2.47
N ARG A 245 -8.14 3.11 -2.55
CA ARG A 245 -8.89 3.65 -1.43
C ARG A 245 -9.45 2.50 -0.62
N VAL A 246 -9.02 2.39 0.63
CA VAL A 246 -9.53 1.34 1.52
C VAL A 246 -10.85 1.77 2.15
N ASN A 247 -11.55 0.83 2.80
CA ASN A 247 -12.93 1.01 3.28
C ASN A 247 -13.15 2.24 4.18
N ASN A 248 -12.11 2.78 4.82
CA ASN A 248 -12.18 3.99 5.65
C ASN A 248 -12.13 5.32 4.86
N GLY A 249 -12.02 5.24 3.53
CA GLY A 249 -11.92 6.38 2.64
C GLY A 249 -10.50 6.91 2.43
N SER A 250 -9.49 6.40 3.15
CA SER A 250 -8.09 6.78 2.99
C SER A 250 -7.43 6.03 1.83
N TRP A 251 -6.45 6.69 1.21
CA TRP A 251 -5.63 6.08 0.17
C TRP A 251 -4.49 5.29 0.80
N LYS A 252 -4.15 4.18 0.16
CA LYS A 252 -2.94 3.39 0.40
C LYS A 252 -2.21 3.13 -0.92
N ILE A 253 -0.91 2.92 -0.83
CA ILE A 253 -0.09 2.49 -1.97
C ILE A 253 -0.30 0.99 -2.14
N SER A 254 -0.79 0.53 -3.29
CA SER A 254 -0.93 -0.89 -3.58
C SER A 254 0.30 -1.46 -4.28
N GLU A 255 0.98 -0.64 -5.08
CA GLU A 255 2.14 -1.06 -5.86
C GLU A 255 3.02 0.14 -6.20
N ILE A 256 4.34 -0.09 -6.29
CA ILE A 256 5.31 0.86 -6.81
C ILE A 256 6.11 0.14 -7.90
N THR A 257 6.05 0.66 -9.13
CA THR A 257 6.77 0.08 -10.27
C THR A 257 7.82 1.06 -10.77
N ASN A 258 9.09 0.65 -10.77
CA ASN A 258 10.17 1.42 -11.41
C ASN A 258 9.98 1.42 -12.93
N GLN A 259 9.89 2.62 -13.52
CA GLN A 259 9.76 2.83 -14.96
C GLN A 259 11.12 3.10 -15.60
N ASP A 260 11.99 3.79 -14.87
CA ASP A 260 13.32 4.16 -15.31
C ASP A 260 14.25 4.37 -14.11
N ASN A 261 15.54 4.13 -14.32
CA ASN A 261 16.59 4.31 -13.33
C ASN A 261 17.84 4.84 -14.03
N THR A 262 18.38 5.94 -13.51
CA THR A 262 19.62 6.56 -14.00
C THR A 262 20.60 6.70 -12.85
N VAL A 263 21.79 6.12 -12.99
CA VAL A 263 22.90 6.41 -12.07
C VAL A 263 23.47 7.80 -12.35
N LEU A 264 23.58 8.61 -11.30
CA LEU A 264 23.99 10.03 -11.38
C LEU A 264 25.51 10.24 -11.33
N LEU A 265 26.30 9.17 -11.45
CA LEU A 265 27.76 9.24 -11.49
C LEU A 265 28.23 9.75 -12.86
N THR A 266 28.71 10.99 -12.90
CA THR A 266 29.32 11.55 -14.13
C THR A 266 30.71 10.97 -14.36
N LYS A 267 31.13 10.89 -15.64
CA LYS A 267 32.51 10.54 -16.01
C LYS A 267 33.56 11.41 -15.32
N GLU A 268 33.30 12.71 -15.15
CA GLU A 268 34.23 13.61 -14.46
C GLU A 268 34.43 13.19 -13.00
N GLN A 269 33.35 12.87 -12.28
CA GLN A 269 33.43 12.35 -10.91
C GLN A 269 34.13 10.99 -10.87
N ALA A 270 33.74 10.09 -11.78
CA ALA A 270 34.22 8.72 -11.87
C ALA A 270 35.72 8.60 -12.21
N MET A 271 36.30 9.63 -12.83
CA MET A 271 37.72 9.67 -13.19
C MET A 271 38.61 10.37 -12.15
N LYS A 272 38.05 10.84 -11.03
CA LYS A 272 38.85 11.40 -9.93
C LYS A 272 39.67 10.31 -9.25
N THR A 273 40.93 10.61 -8.95
CA THR A 273 41.83 9.69 -8.26
C THR A 273 41.47 9.62 -6.78
N THR A 274 41.59 8.42 -6.21
CA THR A 274 41.41 8.18 -4.78
C THR A 274 42.65 7.48 -4.21
N ASP A 275 42.91 7.65 -2.93
CA ASP A 275 44.01 6.98 -2.24
C ASP A 275 43.62 5.53 -1.95
N ILE A 276 44.42 4.58 -2.44
CA ILE A 276 44.12 3.15 -2.34
C ILE A 276 45.28 2.45 -1.65
N ALA A 277 44.96 1.52 -0.76
CA ALA A 277 45.96 0.71 -0.08
C ALA A 277 46.86 -0.04 -1.09
N GLN A 278 48.14 -0.16 -0.73
CA GLN A 278 49.15 -0.76 -1.60
C GLN A 278 48.75 -2.18 -2.01
N GLY A 279 48.77 -2.45 -3.32
CA GLY A 279 48.44 -3.76 -3.88
C GLY A 279 46.95 -3.99 -4.14
N HIS A 280 46.04 -3.35 -3.41
CA HIS A 280 44.59 -3.56 -3.61
C HIS A 280 44.13 -3.10 -4.99
N ALA A 281 44.64 -1.96 -5.47
CA ALA A 281 44.32 -1.48 -6.82
C ALA A 281 44.67 -2.49 -7.92
N ALA A 282 45.77 -3.25 -7.75
CA ALA A 282 46.17 -4.27 -8.71
C ALA A 282 45.23 -5.48 -8.67
N LEU A 283 44.82 -5.93 -7.48
CA LEU A 283 43.90 -7.06 -7.30
C LEU A 283 42.52 -6.76 -7.88
N ILE A 284 41.98 -5.56 -7.60
CA ILE A 284 40.67 -5.13 -8.11
C ILE A 284 40.69 -5.05 -9.64
N LYS A 285 41.71 -4.41 -10.21
CA LYS A 285 41.84 -4.27 -11.68
C LYS A 285 42.08 -5.62 -12.37
N ASP A 286 42.83 -6.52 -11.75
CA ASP A 286 43.05 -7.88 -12.26
C ASP A 286 41.76 -8.69 -12.25
N ASN A 287 40.96 -8.64 -11.17
CA ASN A 287 39.63 -9.26 -11.14
C ASN A 287 38.74 -8.70 -12.27
N LEU A 288 38.61 -7.37 -12.38
CA LEU A 288 37.79 -6.74 -13.42
C LEU A 288 38.21 -7.15 -14.84
N SER A 289 39.53 -7.19 -15.10
CA SER A 289 40.06 -7.63 -16.40
C SER A 289 39.71 -9.11 -16.67
N LYS A 290 39.83 -9.98 -15.67
CA LYS A 290 39.47 -11.40 -15.81
C LYS A 290 37.97 -11.59 -15.99
N TYR A 291 37.15 -10.73 -15.40
CA TYR A 291 35.70 -10.78 -15.53
C TYR A 291 35.30 -10.56 -17.01
N PHE A 292 35.81 -9.50 -17.64
CA PHE A 292 35.53 -9.27 -19.06
C PHE A 292 36.13 -10.34 -19.98
N GLN A 293 37.28 -10.93 -19.63
CA GLN A 293 37.84 -12.07 -20.37
C GLN A 293 36.93 -13.31 -20.26
N ALA A 294 36.39 -13.60 -19.07
CA ALA A 294 35.48 -14.71 -18.86
C ALA A 294 34.14 -14.51 -19.57
N MET A 295 33.57 -13.29 -19.50
CA MET A 295 32.37 -12.90 -20.25
C MET A 295 32.56 -13.03 -21.76
N THR A 296 33.69 -12.54 -22.27
CA THR A 296 34.06 -12.65 -23.69
C THR A 296 34.26 -14.10 -24.12
N ALA A 297 34.70 -14.98 -23.21
CA ALA A 297 34.88 -16.40 -23.47
C ALA A 297 33.62 -17.24 -23.23
N GLU A 298 32.49 -16.60 -22.88
CA GLU A 298 31.22 -17.25 -22.49
C GLU A 298 31.41 -18.29 -21.36
N ASN A 299 32.41 -18.07 -20.49
CA ASN A 299 32.76 -19.00 -19.43
C ASN A 299 32.00 -18.66 -18.15
N VAL A 300 30.88 -19.35 -17.97
CA VAL A 300 29.96 -19.16 -16.83
C VAL A 300 30.66 -19.38 -15.49
N ASP A 301 31.35 -20.50 -15.30
CA ASP A 301 31.97 -20.82 -14.00
C ASP A 301 33.11 -19.83 -13.66
N ALA A 302 33.90 -19.42 -14.65
CA ALA A 302 34.95 -18.42 -14.44
C ALA A 302 34.39 -17.02 -14.15
N THR A 303 33.26 -16.67 -14.77
CA THR A 303 32.57 -15.39 -14.50
C THR A 303 32.05 -15.36 -13.07
N LEU A 304 31.33 -16.41 -12.64
CA LEU A 304 30.78 -16.48 -11.29
C LEU A 304 31.87 -16.54 -10.22
N ALA A 305 33.01 -17.19 -10.48
CA ALA A 305 34.13 -17.25 -9.54
C ALA A 305 34.78 -15.88 -9.25
N LEU A 306 34.50 -14.86 -10.07
CA LEU A 306 34.98 -13.49 -9.88
C LEU A 306 33.97 -12.59 -9.15
N MET A 307 32.75 -13.11 -8.93
CA MET A 307 31.66 -12.40 -8.28
C MET A 307 31.44 -12.88 -6.84
N SER A 308 30.80 -12.05 -6.02
CA SER A 308 30.35 -12.43 -4.68
C SER A 308 29.30 -13.55 -4.74
N SER A 309 29.39 -14.50 -3.82
CA SER A 309 28.43 -15.60 -3.65
C SER A 309 27.43 -15.27 -2.56
N TYR A 310 26.15 -15.52 -2.83
CA TYR A 310 25.05 -15.24 -1.90
C TYR A 310 24.31 -16.50 -1.44
N GLY A 311 24.91 -17.67 -1.70
CA GLY A 311 24.37 -18.98 -1.35
C GLY A 311 23.96 -19.78 -2.58
N GLU A 312 23.83 -21.09 -2.37
CA GLU A 312 23.71 -22.07 -3.45
C GLU A 312 22.52 -21.82 -4.38
N GLU A 313 21.36 -21.43 -3.85
CA GLU A 313 20.15 -21.16 -4.63
C GLU A 313 20.30 -19.91 -5.52
N TYR A 314 20.82 -18.83 -4.95
CA TYR A 314 21.07 -17.58 -5.68
C TYR A 314 22.11 -17.78 -6.78
N ASP A 315 23.22 -18.45 -6.45
CA ASP A 315 24.31 -18.70 -7.39
C ASP A 315 23.86 -19.64 -8.53
N ALA A 316 22.99 -20.62 -8.24
CA ALA A 316 22.38 -21.48 -9.25
C ALA A 316 21.48 -20.68 -10.21
N ALA A 317 20.65 -19.77 -9.69
CA ALA A 317 19.82 -18.90 -10.51
C ALA A 317 20.65 -17.97 -11.42
N LYS A 318 21.70 -17.34 -10.87
CA LYS A 318 22.65 -16.53 -11.65
C LYS A 318 23.34 -17.35 -12.73
N LYS A 319 23.73 -18.59 -12.42
CA LYS A 319 24.33 -19.52 -13.38
C LYS A 319 23.42 -19.79 -14.56
N GLU A 320 22.14 -20.10 -14.29
CA GLU A 320 21.15 -20.35 -15.34
C GLU A 320 20.90 -19.10 -16.19
N ALA A 321 20.76 -17.93 -15.56
CA ALA A 321 20.57 -16.65 -16.26
C ALA A 321 21.75 -16.34 -17.20
N LEU A 322 22.99 -16.52 -16.74
CA LEU A 322 24.18 -16.28 -17.55
C LEU A 322 24.32 -17.30 -18.70
N GLN A 323 23.96 -18.56 -18.46
CA GLN A 323 23.91 -19.58 -19.52
C GLN A 323 22.89 -19.22 -20.60
N GLU A 324 21.72 -18.71 -20.22
CA GLU A 324 20.71 -18.29 -21.18
C GLU A 324 21.14 -17.03 -21.94
N PHE A 325 21.73 -16.07 -21.26
CA PHE A 325 22.31 -14.87 -21.87
C PHE A 325 23.31 -15.21 -22.98
N PHE A 326 24.28 -16.10 -22.73
CA PHE A 326 25.27 -16.51 -23.74
C PHE A 326 24.67 -17.30 -24.91
N LYS A 327 23.50 -17.93 -24.76
CA LYS A 327 22.81 -18.54 -25.91
C LYS A 327 22.20 -17.49 -26.84
N GLN A 328 21.75 -16.38 -26.27
CA GLN A 328 21.04 -15.34 -27.00
C GLN A 328 22.02 -14.39 -27.69
N LEU A 329 23.04 -13.92 -26.97
CA LEU A 329 23.97 -12.89 -27.41
C LEU A 329 25.41 -13.41 -27.45
N ASP A 330 26.14 -13.08 -28.53
CA ASP A 330 27.57 -13.38 -28.70
C ASP A 330 28.31 -12.05 -28.64
N LEU A 331 28.72 -11.66 -27.43
CA LEU A 331 29.28 -10.34 -27.13
C LEU A 331 30.77 -10.45 -26.79
N ARG A 332 31.57 -9.57 -27.39
CA ARG A 332 32.98 -9.36 -27.06
C ARG A 332 33.13 -8.07 -26.27
N TYR A 333 33.79 -8.16 -25.12
CA TYR A 333 34.01 -7.03 -24.22
C TYR A 333 35.47 -6.59 -24.30
N THR A 334 35.69 -5.30 -24.49
CA THR A 334 37.02 -4.68 -24.40
C THR A 334 37.01 -3.66 -23.28
N LEU A 335 37.82 -3.89 -22.24
CA LEU A 335 38.04 -2.91 -21.18
C LEU A 335 39.03 -1.85 -21.68
N ASN A 336 38.52 -0.67 -22.04
CA ASN A 336 39.33 0.43 -22.59
C ASN A 336 40.08 1.16 -21.49
N ASN A 337 39.42 1.38 -20.37
CA ASN A 337 39.93 2.15 -19.24
C ASN A 337 39.18 1.78 -17.95
N SER A 338 39.84 1.95 -16.81
CA SER A 338 39.17 1.83 -15.51
C SER A 338 39.81 2.70 -14.43
N ASN A 339 38.95 3.23 -13.56
CA ASN A 339 39.37 4.02 -12.41
C ASN A 339 38.63 3.57 -11.15
N ILE A 340 39.38 3.35 -10.08
CA ILE A 340 38.81 3.12 -8.75
C ILE A 340 38.61 4.53 -8.17
N TYR A 341 37.36 4.97 -8.04
CA TYR A 341 37.05 6.35 -7.62
C TYR A 341 36.54 6.41 -6.17
N TYR A 342 36.07 5.28 -5.64
CA TYR A 342 35.71 5.12 -4.23
C TYR A 342 36.44 3.92 -3.65
N TYR A 343 36.94 4.07 -2.43
CA TYR A 343 37.65 3.04 -1.68
C TYR A 343 37.46 3.26 -0.18
N ASP A 344 36.97 2.24 0.52
CA ASP A 344 36.90 2.20 1.97
C ASP A 344 37.63 0.94 2.47
N ALA A 345 38.80 1.14 3.07
CA ALA A 345 39.63 0.07 3.60
C ALA A 345 39.01 -0.61 4.83
N ALA A 346 38.21 0.10 5.63
CA ALA A 346 37.62 -0.42 6.85
C ALA A 346 36.37 -1.25 6.53
N ALA A 347 35.57 -0.80 5.57
CA ALA A 347 34.43 -1.56 5.05
C ALA A 347 34.85 -2.69 4.09
N GLY A 348 36.07 -2.64 3.56
CA GLY A 348 36.54 -3.60 2.57
C GLY A 348 35.79 -3.44 1.24
N GLU A 349 35.57 -2.20 0.82
CA GLU A 349 34.69 -1.87 -0.30
C GLU A 349 35.41 -0.96 -1.31
N ALA A 350 35.12 -1.14 -2.60
CA ALA A 350 35.59 -0.26 -3.65
C ALA A 350 34.55 -0.10 -4.76
N ALA A 351 34.51 1.08 -5.38
CA ALA A 351 33.69 1.31 -6.57
C ALA A 351 34.59 1.68 -7.75
N VAL A 352 34.36 1.01 -8.88
CA VAL A 352 35.25 1.03 -10.04
C VAL A 352 34.46 1.43 -11.27
N TYR A 353 34.83 2.57 -11.84
CA TYR A 353 34.36 3.01 -13.14
C TYR A 353 35.13 2.25 -14.23
N ALA A 354 34.41 1.75 -15.23
CA ALA A 354 34.95 1.03 -16.37
C ALA A 354 34.38 1.61 -17.67
N GLU A 355 35.26 1.98 -18.60
CA GLU A 355 34.88 2.29 -19.98
C GLU A 355 35.06 1.02 -20.79
N THR A 356 33.97 0.49 -21.35
CA THR A 356 34.00 -0.77 -22.08
C THR A 356 33.44 -0.60 -23.48
N THR A 357 34.08 -1.23 -24.47
CA THR A 357 33.44 -1.44 -25.77
C THR A 357 32.80 -2.81 -25.75
N VAL A 358 31.50 -2.87 -26.03
CA VAL A 358 30.77 -4.12 -26.26
C VAL A 358 30.54 -4.25 -27.76
N LYS A 359 30.87 -5.42 -28.31
CA LYS A 359 30.65 -5.72 -29.73
C LYS A 359 29.86 -7.02 -29.86
N GLU A 360 28.77 -6.99 -30.61
CA GLU A 360 28.05 -8.19 -30.97
C GLU A 360 28.68 -8.83 -32.22
N ASP A 361 29.22 -10.05 -32.09
CA ASP A 361 29.98 -10.68 -33.18
C ASP A 361 29.09 -11.08 -34.37
N LYS A 362 27.81 -11.37 -34.14
CA LYS A 362 26.85 -11.76 -35.18
C LYS A 362 26.51 -10.60 -36.12
N THR A 363 26.32 -9.40 -35.58
CA THR A 363 25.91 -8.21 -36.34
C THR A 363 27.10 -7.31 -36.68
N GLY A 364 28.18 -7.39 -35.89
CA GLY A 364 29.32 -6.49 -35.95
C GLY A 364 29.05 -5.12 -35.30
N GLU A 365 27.86 -4.90 -34.74
CA GLU A 365 27.51 -3.68 -34.03
C GLU A 365 28.36 -3.53 -32.77
N SER A 366 28.72 -2.29 -32.45
CA SER A 366 29.58 -1.98 -31.31
C SER A 366 29.12 -0.70 -30.63
N VAL A 367 29.11 -0.74 -29.31
CA VAL A 367 28.69 0.37 -28.45
C VAL A 367 29.73 0.58 -27.34
N GLU A 368 29.99 1.84 -27.01
CA GLU A 368 30.71 2.19 -25.78
C GLU A 368 29.71 2.14 -24.63
N GLN A 369 29.98 1.30 -23.63
CA GLN A 369 29.16 1.12 -22.45
C GLN A 369 30.00 1.44 -21.21
N PRO A 370 29.86 2.64 -20.63
CA PRO A 370 30.41 2.90 -19.32
C PRO A 370 29.63 2.10 -18.27
N MET A 371 30.35 1.58 -17.29
CA MET A 371 29.80 0.75 -16.22
C MET A 371 30.44 1.15 -14.88
N LEU A 372 29.67 1.00 -13.82
CA LEU A 372 30.11 1.11 -12.44
C LEU A 372 30.08 -0.26 -11.78
N PHE A 373 31.21 -0.73 -11.26
CA PHE A 373 31.29 -2.00 -10.52
C PHE A 373 31.51 -1.74 -9.03
N ILE A 374 30.78 -2.48 -8.19
CA ILE A 374 30.97 -2.50 -6.75
C ILE A 374 31.78 -3.75 -6.40
N PHE A 375 32.79 -3.59 -5.55
CA PHE A 375 33.67 -4.65 -5.14
C PHE A 375 33.70 -4.76 -3.62
N TYR A 376 33.73 -6.00 -3.13
CA TYR A 376 34.03 -6.29 -1.72
C TYR A 376 35.29 -7.13 -1.57
N GLN A 377 35.96 -6.91 -0.44
CA GLN A 377 37.12 -7.67 -0.03
C GLN A 377 36.68 -8.98 0.63
N THR A 378 37.22 -10.10 0.16
CA THR A 378 36.96 -11.42 0.74
C THR A 378 37.72 -11.59 2.06
N GLU A 379 37.29 -12.53 2.90
CA GLU A 379 38.00 -12.88 4.15
C GLU A 379 39.46 -13.32 3.92
N THR A 380 39.76 -13.83 2.73
CA THR A 380 41.11 -14.25 2.31
C THR A 380 41.95 -13.11 1.75
N GLY A 381 41.43 -11.87 1.73
CA GLY A 381 42.10 -10.67 1.25
C GLY A 381 42.03 -10.45 -0.27
N GLY A 382 41.27 -11.28 -1.00
CA GLY A 382 40.95 -11.09 -2.40
C GLY A 382 39.85 -10.04 -2.59
N TRP A 383 39.49 -9.74 -3.84
CA TRP A 383 38.43 -8.81 -4.18
C TRP A 383 37.49 -9.46 -5.20
N THR A 384 36.18 -9.32 -5.00
CA THR A 384 35.14 -9.87 -5.89
C THR A 384 34.17 -8.78 -6.32
N ILE A 385 33.62 -8.93 -7.53
CA ILE A 385 32.54 -8.07 -8.03
C ILE A 385 31.27 -8.43 -7.30
N ASP A 386 30.70 -7.46 -6.62
CA ASP A 386 29.46 -7.64 -5.89
C ASP A 386 28.24 -7.36 -6.77
N ASP A 387 28.26 -6.19 -7.37
CA ASP A 387 27.20 -5.69 -8.24
C ASP A 387 27.78 -4.76 -9.31
N PHE A 388 26.98 -4.43 -10.32
CA PHE A 388 27.34 -3.44 -11.31
C PHE A 388 26.13 -2.70 -11.88
N TYR A 389 26.38 -1.49 -12.37
CA TYR A 389 25.40 -0.59 -12.94
C TYR A 389 25.85 -0.13 -14.32
N TYR A 390 24.91 -0.01 -15.23
CA TYR A 390 25.13 0.68 -16.50
C TYR A 390 25.03 2.19 -16.29
N LEU A 391 25.86 2.93 -17.01
CA LEU A 391 25.89 4.40 -16.98
C LEU A 391 25.48 4.93 -18.36
N ASP A 392 24.76 6.05 -18.37
CA ASP A 392 24.29 6.75 -19.57
C ASP A 392 25.34 7.69 -20.21
#